data_AF-A0A1H3LXB7-F1
#
_entry.id   AF-A0A1H3LXB7-F1
#
_cell.length_a   1.000
_cell.length_b   1.000
_cell.length_c   1.000
_cell.angle_alpha   90.00
_cell.angle_beta   90.00
_cell.angle_gamma   90.00
#
_symmetry.space_group_name_H-M   'P 1'
#
loop_
_entity.id
_entity.type
_entity.pdbx_description
1 polymer ?
#
loop_
_entity_poly.entity_id
_entity_poly.type
_entity_poly.pdbx_seq_one_letter_code
_entity_poly.pdbx_strand_id
1 'polypeptide(L)'
;MADDDLQRLVQRRLFELGGDAVAAARRSCWAVTAQTIERIAGGQHRRPVTERLAEALARALDVPANRVRRVAGLPLVDDAREDIHTGPHLRIVRDDGRLP
;
A
#
# COMPACT_ATOMS: atom_id res chain seq x y z
N MET A 1 10.23 -7.69 -12.31
CA MET A 1 10.78 -6.70 -11.36
C MET A 1 9.70 -5.74 -10.88
N ALA A 2 9.19 -4.80 -11.69
CA ALA A 2 8.12 -3.90 -11.25
C ALA A 2 6.81 -4.62 -10.84
N ASP A 3 6.37 -5.62 -11.63
CA ASP A 3 5.19 -6.43 -11.28
C ASP A 3 5.40 -7.26 -9.99
N ASP A 4 6.62 -7.75 -9.75
CA ASP A 4 6.96 -8.48 -8.53
C ASP A 4 6.94 -7.55 -7.30
N ASP A 5 7.41 -6.32 -7.45
CA ASP A 5 7.42 -5.33 -6.38
C ASP A 5 6.00 -4.86 -6.03
N LEU A 6 5.14 -4.69 -7.04
CA LEU A 6 3.73 -4.41 -6.83
C LEU A 6 3.02 -5.58 -6.15
N GLN A 7 3.24 -6.82 -6.62
CA GLN A 7 2.71 -8.02 -6.00
C GLN A 7 3.09 -8.09 -4.51
N ARG A 8 4.38 -7.92 -4.19
CA ARG A 8 4.89 -7.93 -2.81
C ARG A 8 4.28 -6.82 -1.97
N LEU A 9 4.11 -5.62 -2.52
CA LEU A 9 3.46 -4.51 -1.83
C LEU A 9 2.02 -4.85 -1.45
N VAL A 10 1.24 -5.41 -2.39
CA VAL A 10 -0.15 -5.79 -2.18
C VAL A 10 -0.24 -6.89 -1.13
N GLN A 11 0.51 -7.97 -1.28
CA GLN A 11 0.54 -9.09 -0.32
C GLN A 11 0.87 -8.60 1.09
N ARG A 12 1.92 -7.78 1.22
CA ARG A 12 2.36 -7.25 2.50
C ARG A 12 1.30 -6.38 3.16
N ARG A 13 0.66 -5.46 2.43
CA ARG A 13 -0.36 -4.57 3.02
C ARG A 13 -1.65 -5.29 3.36
N LEU A 14 -2.07 -6.28 2.58
CA LEU A 14 -3.21 -7.12 2.94
C LEU A 14 -2.94 -7.86 4.27
N PHE A 15 -1.74 -8.42 4.42
CA PHE A 15 -1.31 -9.05 5.67
C PHE A 15 -1.27 -8.06 6.85
N GLU A 16 -0.61 -6.91 6.70
CA GLU A 16 -0.49 -5.90 7.77
C GLU A 16 -1.85 -5.32 8.22
N LEU A 17 -2.80 -5.19 7.30
CA LEU A 17 -4.14 -4.69 7.59
C LEU A 17 -5.06 -5.77 8.16
N GLY A 18 -4.62 -7.03 8.24
CA GLY A 18 -5.44 -8.17 8.69
C GLY A 18 -6.70 -8.37 7.83
N GLY A 19 -6.65 -7.97 6.56
CA GLY A 19 -7.82 -7.90 5.68
C GLY A 19 -7.65 -8.69 4.39
N ASP A 20 -8.77 -9.03 3.78
CA ASP A 20 -8.82 -9.67 2.47
C ASP A 20 -8.98 -8.64 1.33
N ALA A 21 -9.01 -9.12 0.09
CA ALA A 21 -9.18 -8.29 -1.09
C ALA A 21 -10.54 -7.56 -1.13
N VAL A 22 -11.57 -8.10 -0.48
CA VAL A 22 -12.91 -7.48 -0.41
C VAL A 22 -12.87 -6.28 0.52
N ALA A 23 -12.25 -6.41 1.69
CA ALA A 23 -12.05 -5.31 2.63
C ALA A 23 -11.22 -4.18 1.99
N ALA A 24 -10.16 -4.52 1.26
CA ALA A 24 -9.35 -3.56 0.52
C ALA A 24 -10.14 -2.87 -0.61
N ALA A 25 -10.91 -3.63 -1.40
CA ALA A 25 -11.77 -3.06 -2.43
C ALA A 25 -12.78 -2.06 -1.84
N ARG A 26 -13.42 -2.41 -0.72
CA ARG A 26 -14.34 -1.53 0.02
C ARG A 26 -13.66 -0.25 0.48
N ARG A 27 -12.41 -0.29 0.97
CA ARG A 27 -11.63 0.90 1.38
C ARG A 27 -11.40 1.88 0.23
N SER A 28 -11.27 1.36 -1.00
CA SER A 28 -11.19 2.19 -2.21
C SER A 28 -12.55 2.66 -2.74
N CYS A 29 -13.65 2.45 -2.00
CA CYS A 29 -15.02 2.63 -2.49
C CYS A 29 -15.28 1.86 -3.78
N TRP A 30 -14.71 0.66 -3.91
CA TRP A 30 -14.81 -0.20 -5.10
C TRP A 30 -14.18 0.37 -6.38
N ALA A 31 -13.32 1.40 -6.26
CA ALA A 31 -12.56 1.92 -7.40
C ALA A 31 -11.59 0.88 -8.00
N VAL A 32 -11.18 -0.10 -7.19
CA VAL A 32 -10.54 -1.34 -7.65
C VAL A 32 -11.32 -2.54 -7.13
N THR A 33 -11.53 -3.54 -7.98
CA THR A 33 -12.29 -4.75 -7.61
C THR A 33 -11.44 -5.72 -6.79
N ALA A 34 -12.07 -6.50 -5.92
CA ALA A 34 -11.41 -7.55 -5.14
C ALA A 34 -10.66 -8.54 -6.04
N GLN A 35 -11.29 -8.98 -7.13
CA GLN A 35 -10.67 -9.85 -8.13
C GLN A 35 -9.40 -9.23 -8.74
N THR A 36 -9.37 -7.91 -8.97
CA THR A 36 -8.17 -7.24 -9.49
C THR A 36 -7.05 -7.27 -8.45
N ILE A 37 -7.37 -7.01 -7.18
CA ILE A 37 -6.43 -7.08 -6.05
C ILE A 37 -5.87 -8.50 -5.91
N GLU A 38 -6.73 -9.53 -5.95
CA GLU A 38 -6.31 -10.94 -5.89
C GLU A 38 -5.39 -11.32 -7.06
N ARG A 39 -5.73 -10.88 -8.27
CA ARG A 39 -4.88 -11.11 -9.43
C ARG A 39 -3.51 -10.46 -9.29
N ILE A 40 -3.43 -9.25 -8.75
CA ILE A 40 -2.15 -8.58 -8.50
C ILE A 40 -1.38 -9.33 -7.39
N ALA A 41 -2.04 -9.66 -6.28
CA ALA A 41 -1.44 -10.41 -5.18
C ALA A 41 -0.96 -11.81 -5.60
N GLY A 42 -1.64 -12.44 -6.56
CA GLY A 42 -1.26 -13.73 -7.14
C GLY A 42 -0.26 -13.65 -8.30
N GLY A 43 0.24 -12.47 -8.67
CA GLY A 43 1.16 -12.30 -9.81
C GLY A 43 0.52 -12.56 -11.19
N GLN A 44 -0.81 -12.56 -11.26
CA GLN A 44 -1.59 -12.81 -12.50
C GLN A 44 -2.05 -11.52 -13.19
N HIS A 45 -1.64 -10.36 -12.68
CA HIS A 45 -1.88 -9.07 -13.32
C HIS A 45 -0.78 -8.83 -14.36
N ARG A 46 -1.17 -8.80 -15.64
CA ARG A 46 -0.25 -8.61 -16.78
C ARG A 46 -0.44 -7.28 -17.50
N ARG A 47 -1.37 -6.45 -17.02
CA ARG A 47 -1.66 -5.14 -17.63
C ARG A 47 -0.81 -4.08 -16.94
N PRO A 48 -0.33 -3.07 -17.67
CA PRO A 48 0.34 -1.94 -17.05
C PRO A 48 -0.62 -1.23 -16.09
N VAL A 49 -0.08 -0.82 -14.94
CA VAL A 49 -0.84 -0.04 -13.96
C VAL A 49 -1.03 1.37 -14.49
N THR A 50 -2.29 1.79 -14.61
CA THR A 50 -2.63 3.16 -14.97
C THR A 50 -2.57 4.07 -13.74
N GLU A 51 -2.48 5.37 -13.95
CA GLU A 51 -2.49 6.36 -12.86
C GLU A 51 -3.72 6.22 -11.96
N ARG A 52 -4.90 6.07 -12.58
CA ARG A 52 -6.17 5.86 -11.84
C ARG A 52 -6.16 4.57 -11.03
N LEU A 53 -5.56 3.49 -11.56
CA LEU A 53 -5.42 2.24 -10.83
C LEU A 53 -4.44 2.38 -9.67
N ALA A 54 -3.34 3.11 -9.85
CA ALA A 54 -2.37 3.37 -8.79
C ALA A 54 -3.02 4.13 -7.61
N GLU A 55 -3.83 5.14 -7.90
CA GLU A 55 -4.60 5.87 -6.87
C GLU A 55 -5.62 4.97 -6.15
N ALA A 56 -6.35 4.15 -6.90
CA ALA A 56 -7.32 3.23 -6.32
C ALA A 56 -6.64 2.19 -5.41
N LEU A 57 -5.49 1.65 -5.83
CA LEU A 57 -4.67 0.74 -5.03
C LEU A 57 -4.10 1.41 -3.79
N ALA A 58 -3.63 2.65 -3.90
CA ALA A 58 -3.12 3.42 -2.77
C ALA A 58 -4.19 3.55 -1.67
N ARG A 59 -5.44 3.88 -2.05
CA ARG A 59 -6.58 3.91 -1.13
C ARG A 59 -6.91 2.52 -0.58
N ALA A 60 -6.95 1.50 -1.43
CA ALA A 60 -7.29 0.13 -1.02
C ALA A 60 -6.34 -0.43 0.05
N LEU A 61 -5.04 -0.15 -0.12
CA LEU A 61 -3.93 -0.67 0.68
C LEU A 61 -3.47 0.29 1.79
N ASP A 62 -4.14 1.43 1.93
CA ASP A 62 -3.82 2.46 2.91
C ASP A 62 -2.33 2.89 2.85
N VAL A 63 -1.84 3.20 1.64
CA VAL A 63 -0.46 3.65 1.42
C VAL A 63 -0.43 4.94 0.60
N PRO A 64 0.66 5.72 0.66
CA PRO A 64 0.83 6.89 -0.20
C PRO A 64 0.78 6.52 -1.69
N ALA A 65 0.17 7.36 -2.51
CA ALA A 65 0.06 7.13 -3.96
C ALA A 65 1.43 7.01 -4.63
N ASN A 66 2.40 7.86 -4.24
CA ASN A 66 3.78 7.80 -4.75
C ASN A 66 4.47 6.47 -4.46
N ARG A 67 4.09 5.75 -3.39
CA ARG A 67 4.62 4.40 -3.11
C ARG A 67 4.17 3.39 -4.16
N VAL A 68 2.90 3.43 -4.55
CA VAL A 68 2.34 2.56 -5.60
C VAL A 68 2.91 2.98 -6.97
N ARG A 69 2.98 4.28 -7.25
CA ARG A 69 3.52 4.81 -8.50
C ARG A 69 4.99 4.40 -8.70
N ARG A 70 5.81 4.46 -7.65
CA ARG A 70 7.21 4.03 -7.69
C ARG A 70 7.37 2.55 -8.06
N VAL A 71 6.62 1.65 -7.43
CA VAL A 71 6.69 0.21 -7.76
C VAL A 71 6.10 -0.11 -9.12
N ALA A 72 5.15 0.71 -9.59
CA ALA A 72 4.52 0.60 -10.90
C ALA A 72 5.31 1.28 -12.05
N GLY A 73 6.43 1.94 -11.77
CA GLY A 73 7.19 2.71 -12.76
C GLY A 73 6.47 3.94 -13.31
N LEU A 74 5.49 4.48 -12.58
CA LEU A 74 4.76 5.69 -12.94
C LEU A 74 5.50 6.94 -12.47
N PRO A 75 5.38 8.07 -13.18
CA PRO A 75 5.98 9.34 -12.76
C PRO A 75 5.40 9.75 -11.40
N LEU A 76 6.25 10.22 -10.48
CA LEU A 76 5.79 10.67 -9.17
C LEU A 76 4.99 11.97 -9.32
N VAL A 77 3.99 12.14 -8.45
CA VAL A 77 3.20 13.38 -8.39
C VAL A 77 3.67 14.14 -7.16
N ASP A 78 3.82 15.45 -7.31
CA ASP A 78 4.14 16.33 -6.20
C ASP A 78 3.07 16.18 -5.11
N ASP A 79 3.45 15.61 -3.97
CA ASP A 79 2.57 15.40 -2.84
C ASP A 79 2.99 16.40 -1.76
N ALA A 80 2.20 17.46 -1.58
CA ALA A 80 2.43 18.45 -0.53
C ALA A 80 2.48 17.85 0.89
N ARG A 81 2.09 16.57 1.05
CA ARG A 81 2.19 15.81 2.31
C ARG A 81 3.46 14.97 2.42
N GLU A 82 4.28 14.82 1.38
CA GLU A 82 5.60 14.16 1.50
C GLU A 82 6.53 14.94 2.44
N ASP A 83 6.40 16.28 2.46
CA ASP A 83 7.13 17.15 3.38
C ASP A 83 6.60 17.10 4.82
N ILE A 84 5.45 16.45 5.04
CA ILE A 84 4.95 16.18 6.39
C ILE A 84 5.72 14.98 6.93
N HIS A 85 6.83 15.27 7.60
CA HIS A 85 7.58 14.28 8.37
C HIS A 85 6.68 13.70 9.49
N THR A 86 6.01 12.60 9.19
CA THR A 86 5.50 11.67 10.22
C THR A 86 6.69 10.92 10.80
N GLY A 87 7.52 11.63 11.55
CA GLY A 87 8.55 11.02 12.39
C GLY A 87 7.92 10.00 13.33
N PRO A 88 8.69 9.02 13.84
CA PRO A 88 8.13 7.95 14.64
C PRO A 88 7.46 8.52 15.90
N HIS A 89 6.13 8.50 15.93
CA HIS A 89 5.34 8.75 17.14
C HIS A 89 5.48 7.61 18.18
N LEU A 90 6.22 6.56 17.83
CA LEU A 90 6.54 5.43 18.71
C LEU A 90 7.86 5.69 19.43
N ARG A 91 7.77 6.07 20.70
CA ARG A 91 8.90 6.00 21.64
C ARG A 91 8.95 4.58 22.21
N ILE A 92 10.00 3.83 21.88
CA ILE A 92 10.30 2.56 22.57
C ILE A 92 10.75 2.92 23.98
N VAL A 93 9.90 2.69 24.98
CA VAL A 93 10.29 2.73 26.39
C VAL A 93 10.89 1.37 26.71
N ARG A 94 12.21 1.30 26.91
CA ARG A 94 12.80 0.15 27.59
C ARG A 94 12.40 0.25 29.05
N ASP A 95 11.64 -0.73 29.51
CA ASP A 95 11.50 -1.00 30.92
C ASP A 95 12.84 -1.58 31.40
N ASP A 96 13.72 -0.74 31.95
CA ASP A 96 15.00 -1.17 32.53
C ASP A 96 14.81 -1.73 33.96
N GLY A 97 13.69 -2.42 34.22
CA GLY A 97 13.52 -3.38 35.31
C GLY A 97 13.91 -2.92 36.72
N ARG A 98 13.81 -1.63 37.04
CA ARG A 98 14.16 -1.11 38.36
C ARG A 98 12.89 -0.86 39.18
N LEU A 99 12.41 -1.93 39.79
CA LEU A 99 11.63 -1.85 41.03
C LEU A 99 12.56 -1.40 42.16
N PRO A 100 12.18 -0.35 42.89
CA PRO A 100 12.30 -0.32 44.35
C PRO A 100 10.93 -0.44 45.03
#